data_AF-A0A9E4YE95-F1
#
_entry.id   AF-A0A9E4YE95-F1
#
_cell.length_a   1.000
_cell.length_b   1.000
_cell.length_c   1.000
_cell.angle_alpha   90.00
_cell.angle_beta   90.00
_cell.angle_gamma   90.00
#
_symmetry.space_group_name_H-M   'P 1'
#
loop_
_entity.id
_entity.type
_entity.pdbx_description
1 polymer ?
#
loop_
_entity_poly.entity_id
_entity_poly.type
_entity_poly.pdbx_seq_one_letter_code
_entity_poly.pdbx_strand_id
1 'polypeptide(L)'
;MRIVFVLAGLIAVLVFAAACGDDDGGPDATPVETQKFFDCTEAFPGSAPDASAFPAEVTDGSGRSVAIEAAPLAIASLSAGHTEILYA
;
A
#
# COMPACT_ATOMS: atom_id res chain seq x y z
N MET A 1 -30.21 25.46 22.97
CA MET A 1 -29.80 24.86 21.67
C MET A 1 -28.29 24.86 21.47
N ARG A 2 -27.57 25.99 21.59
CA ARG A 2 -26.09 26.05 21.38
C ARG A 2 -25.28 25.08 22.27
N ILE A 3 -25.62 24.96 23.55
CA ILE A 3 -24.94 24.03 24.49
C ILE A 3 -25.14 22.56 24.12
N VAL A 4 -26.30 22.21 23.54
CA VAL A 4 -26.61 20.83 23.15
C VAL A 4 -25.75 20.40 21.96
N PHE A 5 -25.50 21.31 21.01
CA PHE A 5 -24.61 21.06 19.87
C PHE A 5 -23.14 20.93 20.28
N VAL A 6 -22.70 21.69 21.28
CA VAL A 6 -21.33 21.58 21.82
C VAL A 6 -21.14 20.26 22.56
N LEU A 7 -22.13 19.84 23.37
CA LEU A 7 -22.06 18.55 24.07
C LEU A 7 -22.06 17.37 23.10
N ALA A 8 -22.88 17.44 22.05
CA ALA A 8 -22.95 16.39 21.02
C ALA A 8 -21.63 16.24 20.27
N GLY A 9 -20.95 17.34 19.94
CA GLY A 9 -19.62 17.31 19.33
C GLY A 9 -18.56 16.68 20.23
N LEU A 10 -18.60 16.97 21.53
CA LEU A 10 -17.62 16.46 22.50
C LEU A 10 -17.77 14.95 22.73
N ILE A 11 -19.01 14.43 22.72
CA ILE A 11 -19.30 13.00 22.81
C ILE A 11 -18.81 12.26 21.55
N ALA A 12 -18.99 12.84 20.37
CA ALA A 12 -18.54 12.22 19.11
C ALA A 12 -17.01 12.04 19.06
N VAL A 13 -16.25 13.00 19.59
CA VAL A 13 -14.78 12.92 19.67
C VAL A 13 -14.32 11.85 20.65
N LEU A 14 -14.99 11.71 21.80
CA LEU A 14 -14.65 10.69 22.80
C LEU A 14 -14.93 9.26 22.29
N VAL A 15 -15.99 9.06 21.51
CA VAL A 15 -16.30 7.74 20.90
C VAL A 15 -15.25 7.35 19.85
N PHE A 16 -14.75 8.31 19.07
CA PHE A 16 -13.68 8.04 18.10
C PHE A 16 -12.34 7.69 18.76
N ALA A 17 -12.04 8.27 19.93
CA ALA A 17 -10.83 7.94 20.68
C ALA A 17 -10.88 6.53 21.30
N ALA A 18 -12.06 6.04 21.69
CA ALA A 18 -12.24 4.71 22.25
C ALA A 18 -12.24 3.58 21.20
N ALA A 19 -12.45 3.90 19.92
CA ALA A 19 -12.41 2.91 18.83
C ALA A 19 -10.99 2.66 18.26
N CYS A 20 -9.99 3.38 18.76
CA CYS A 20 -8.60 3.28 18.32
C CYS A 20 -7.70 2.95 19.52
N GLY A 21 -7.96 1.83 20.19
CA GLY A 21 -7.13 1.39 21.29
C GLY A 21 -7.78 0.30 22.13
N ASP A 22 -7.85 -0.91 21.58
CA ASP A 22 -7.94 -2.14 22.37
C ASP A 22 -7.53 -3.32 21.46
N ASP A 23 -6.24 -3.62 21.41
CA ASP A 23 -5.73 -4.90 20.89
C ASP A 23 -5.02 -5.60 22.06
N ASP A 24 -5.84 -6.03 23.02
CA ASP A 24 -5.40 -6.81 24.17
C ASP A 24 -5.34 -8.30 23.79
N GLY A 25 -4.12 -8.83 23.72
CA GLY A 25 -3.79 -10.17 24.21
C GLY A 25 -4.13 -11.38 23.33
N GLY A 26 -3.43 -11.55 22.22
CA GLY A 26 -3.21 -12.86 21.59
C GLY A 26 -1.99 -13.58 22.21
N PRO A 27 -1.98 -14.93 22.31
CA PRO A 27 -0.88 -15.67 22.95
C PRO A 27 0.46 -15.43 22.25
N ASP A 28 1.51 -15.19 23.04
CA ASP A 28 2.91 -15.06 22.64
C ASP A 28 3.32 -16.17 21.66
N ALA A 29 3.31 -15.84 20.37
CA ALA A 29 3.99 -16.63 19.36
C ALA A 29 5.49 -16.37 19.53
N THR A 30 6.23 -17.37 20.00
CA THR A 30 7.69 -17.33 20.00
C THR A 30 8.16 -17.05 18.57
N PRO A 31 8.91 -15.96 18.30
CA PRO A 31 9.34 -15.68 16.94
C PRO A 31 10.28 -16.80 16.49
N VAL A 32 9.86 -17.61 15.53
CA VAL A 32 10.78 -18.46 14.79
C VAL A 32 11.56 -17.52 13.88
N GLU A 33 12.74 -17.11 14.34
CA GLU A 33 13.67 -16.31 13.54
C GLU A 33 14.21 -17.17 12.40
N THR A 34 13.52 -17.13 11.28
CA THR A 34 14.14 -17.35 9.98
C THR A 34 13.57 -16.33 9.01
N GLN A 35 13.74 -15.05 9.34
CA GLN A 35 13.61 -13.98 8.37
C GLN A 35 15.02 -13.68 7.87
N LYS A 36 15.32 -14.04 6.63
CA LYS A 36 16.33 -13.29 5.89
C LYS A 36 15.79 -11.86 5.84
N PHE A 37 16.31 -11.00 6.70
CA PHE A 37 15.98 -9.58 6.65
C PHE A 37 16.39 -9.07 5.27
N PHE A 38 15.43 -8.43 4.59
CA PHE A 38 15.69 -7.71 3.36
C PHE A 38 16.60 -6.54 3.72
N ASP A 39 17.80 -6.51 3.16
CA ASP A 39 18.70 -5.37 3.33
C ASP A 39 18.20 -4.24 2.43
N CYS A 40 17.52 -3.26 3.03
CA CYS A 40 17.04 -2.06 2.34
C CYS A 40 18.18 -1.16 1.82
N THR A 41 19.44 -1.51 2.05
CA THR A 41 20.62 -0.79 1.57
C THR A 41 21.35 -1.49 0.42
N GLU A 42 21.00 -2.75 0.11
CA GLU A 42 21.51 -3.42 -1.08
C GLU A 42 20.75 -2.94 -2.33
N ALA A 43 21.50 -2.52 -3.35
CA ALA A 43 20.94 -2.24 -4.66
C ALA A 43 20.45 -3.54 -5.30
N PHE A 44 19.17 -3.61 -5.65
CA PHE A 44 18.63 -4.74 -6.39
C PHE A 44 19.13 -4.68 -7.83
N PRO A 45 19.79 -5.73 -8.35
CA PRO A 45 20.16 -5.76 -9.75
C PRO A 45 18.89 -5.78 -10.59
N GLY A 46 18.65 -4.70 -11.34
CA GLY A 46 17.53 -4.62 -12.27
C GLY A 46 17.65 -5.72 -13.33
N SER A 47 16.71 -6.67 -13.30
CA SER A 47 16.56 -7.66 -14.37
C SER A 47 15.74 -7.06 -15.51
N ALA A 48 16.07 -7.45 -16.75
CA ALA A 48 15.24 -7.11 -17.89
C ALA A 48 13.82 -7.70 -17.71
N PRO A 49 12.76 -7.05 -18.24
CA PRO A 49 11.41 -7.59 -18.19
C PRO A 49 11.35 -8.99 -18.81
N ASP A 50 10.68 -9.92 -18.14
CA ASP A 50 10.43 -11.25 -18.68
C ASP A 50 9.38 -11.15 -19.80
N ALA A 51 9.81 -11.40 -21.05
CA ALA A 51 8.93 -11.37 -22.21
C ALA A 51 7.79 -12.40 -22.15
N SER A 52 7.95 -13.48 -21.35
CA SER A 52 6.90 -14.49 -21.18
C SER A 52 5.74 -14.03 -20.27
N ALA A 53 5.90 -12.89 -19.59
CA ALA A 53 4.85 -12.29 -18.77
C ALA A 53 3.76 -11.57 -19.61
N PHE A 54 3.85 -11.59 -20.94
CA PHE A 54 2.95 -10.90 -21.85
C PHE A 54 2.29 -11.89 -22.84
N PRO A 55 1.05 -11.64 -23.31
CA PRO A 55 0.20 -10.48 -22.98
C PRO A 55 -0.35 -10.54 -21.55
N ALA A 56 -0.58 -9.36 -20.95
CA ALA A 56 -1.10 -9.22 -19.59
C ALA A 56 -2.32 -8.29 -19.57
N GLU A 57 -3.41 -8.73 -18.94
CA GLU A 57 -4.55 -7.88 -18.62
C GLU A 57 -4.39 -7.31 -17.21
N VAL A 58 -4.40 -5.99 -17.08
CA VAL A 58 -4.25 -5.30 -15.79
C VAL A 58 -5.47 -4.42 -15.54
N THR A 59 -6.05 -4.53 -14.35
CA THR A 59 -7.13 -3.66 -13.89
C THR A 59 -6.58 -2.64 -12.90
N ASP A 60 -6.78 -1.35 -13.17
CA ASP A 60 -6.33 -0.28 -12.29
C ASP A 60 -7.24 -0.09 -11.06
N GLY A 61 -6.82 0.76 -10.12
CA GLY A 61 -7.60 1.07 -8.91
C GLY A 61 -8.95 1.77 -9.18
N SER A 62 -9.20 2.23 -10.40
CA SER A 62 -10.48 2.79 -10.84
C SER A 62 -11.41 1.74 -11.49
N GLY A 63 -10.93 0.49 -11.64
CA GLY A 63 -11.67 -0.61 -12.26
C GLY A 63 -11.56 -0.68 -13.78
N ARG A 64 -10.63 0.07 -14.40
CA ARG A 64 -10.40 0.00 -15.85
C ARG A 64 -9.41 -1.10 -16.17
N SER A 65 -9.77 -1.97 -17.11
CA SER A 65 -8.87 -3.02 -17.62
C SER A 65 -8.15 -2.55 -18.88
N VAL A 66 -6.86 -2.87 -18.96
CA VAL A 66 -5.99 -2.58 -20.11
C VAL A 66 -5.12 -3.80 -20.42
N ALA A 67 -5.13 -4.20 -21.68
CA ALA A 67 -4.20 -5.18 -22.23
C ALA A 67 -2.82 -4.56 -22.46
N ILE A 68 -1.78 -5.20 -21.96
CA ILE A 68 -0.38 -4.92 -22.28
C ILE A 68 0.14 -6.10 -23.10
N GLU A 69 0.24 -5.91 -24.41
CA GLU A 69 0.55 -6.97 -25.37
C GLU A 69 2.02 -7.44 -25.32
N ALA A 70 2.92 -6.55 -24.90
CA ALA A 70 4.35 -6.78 -24.85
C ALA A 70 5.02 -5.85 -23.82
N ALA A 71 6.26 -6.16 -23.46
CA ALA A 71 7.06 -5.31 -22.59
C ALA A 71 7.18 -3.87 -23.17
N PRO A 72 6.82 -2.83 -22.42
CA PRO A 72 6.85 -1.46 -22.92
C PRO A 72 8.29 -0.95 -23.07
N LEU A 73 8.60 -0.36 -24.22
CA LEU A 73 9.91 0.25 -24.50
C LEU A 73 10.04 1.69 -23.98
N ALA A 74 8.92 2.34 -23.70
CA ALA A 74 8.85 3.69 -23.17
C ALA A 74 7.64 3.82 -22.25
N ILE A 75 7.81 4.53 -21.13
CA ILE A 75 6.77 4.76 -20.13
C ILE A 75 6.64 6.27 -19.90
N ALA A 76 5.43 6.79 -20.01
CA ALA A 76 5.12 8.18 -19.65
C ALA A 76 4.49 8.22 -18.26
N SER A 77 5.15 8.90 -17.33
CA SER A 77 4.65 9.09 -15.97
C SER A 77 4.14 10.51 -15.76
N LEU A 78 2.96 10.63 -15.14
CA LEU A 78 2.31 11.91 -14.85
C LEU A 78 2.40 12.32 -13.37
N SER A 79 3.02 11.50 -12.52
CA SER A 79 3.18 11.79 -11.10
C SER A 79 4.59 11.44 -10.62
N ALA A 80 5.07 12.18 -9.62
CA ALA A 80 6.36 11.89 -8.99
C ALA A 80 6.35 10.50 -8.34
N GLY A 81 5.28 10.15 -7.60
CA GLY A 81 5.17 8.85 -6.94
C GLY A 81 5.20 7.65 -7.91
N HIS A 82 4.57 7.74 -9.08
CA HIS A 82 4.69 6.68 -10.08
C HIS A 82 6.11 6.60 -10.66
N THR A 83 6.77 7.76 -10.82
CA THR A 83 8.15 7.82 -11.31
C THR A 83 9.12 7.18 -10.31
N GLU A 84 8.94 7.46 -9.01
CA GLU A 84 9.73 6.84 -7.94
C GLU A 84 9.59 5.32 -7.96
N ILE A 85 8.36 4.79 -8.10
CA ILE A 85 8.12 3.35 -8.21
C ILE A 85 8.80 2.73 -9.45
N LEU A 86 8.82 3.45 -10.58
CA LEU A 86 9.45 2.96 -11.82
C LEU A 86 10.98 2.92 -11.75
N TYR A 87 11.60 3.69 -10.86
CA TYR A 87 13.07 3.72 -10.65
C TYR A 87 13.55 2.87 -9.47
N ALA A 88 12.63 2.36 -8.64
CA ALA A 88 12.93 1.62 -7.42
C ALA A 88 13.60 0.27 -7.68
#